data_AF-A0A7S2AKH1-F1
#
_entry.id   AF-A0A7S2AKH1-F1
#
_cell.length_a   1.000
_cell.length_b   1.000
_cell.length_c   1.000
_cell.angle_alpha   90.00
_cell.angle_beta   90.00
_cell.angle_gamma   90.00
#
_symmetry.space_group_name_H-M   'P 1'
#
loop_
_entity.id
_entity.type
_entity.pdbx_description
1 polymer ?
#
loop_
_entity_poly.entity_id
_entity_poly.type
_entity_poly.pdbx_seq_one_letter_code
_entity_poly.pdbx_strand_id
1 'polypeptide(L)'
;VRDERLSRVFLQQNITWVRPEQTPESPEISDWLNIMTIHQNRVFHGSGHTSAIDENWLPRWLDLVVWGHEHECKLGDQPSSSSAAHHAPRSKAGGRSKPRARKDDVDDEAMQETDFEVFQPGSSCAIQLSEGEARKKHFMSLDIQGTSYKATYIPFSKVRPFAFETVALRDHADEIDAEDPRSLETFLTRKIEQMIAGVAGTSG
;
A
#
# COMPACT_ATOMS: atom_id res chain seq x y z
N VAL A 1 16.57 -8.83 4.19
CA VAL A 1 17.44 -9.53 3.20
C VAL A 1 17.58 -8.60 2.01
N ARG A 2 18.66 -8.64 1.20
CA ARG A 2 18.69 -7.87 -0.05
C ARG A 2 17.67 -8.45 -1.03
N ASP A 3 16.92 -7.60 -1.72
CA ASP A 3 15.83 -8.02 -2.60
C ASP A 3 16.33 -8.99 -3.68
N GLU A 4 17.48 -8.75 -4.31
CA GLU A 4 18.01 -9.64 -5.36
C GLU A 4 18.39 -11.02 -4.83
N ARG A 5 18.86 -11.07 -3.59
CA ARG A 5 19.17 -12.33 -2.93
C ARG A 5 17.89 -13.08 -2.60
N LEU A 6 16.89 -12.39 -2.07
CA LEU A 6 15.64 -13.04 -1.69
C LEU A 6 14.83 -13.47 -2.93
N SER A 7 14.75 -12.62 -3.95
CA SER A 7 14.15 -12.94 -5.25
C SER A 7 14.79 -14.19 -5.86
N ARG A 8 16.13 -14.29 -5.87
CA ARG A 8 16.81 -15.51 -6.33
C ARG A 8 16.40 -16.75 -5.55
N VAL A 9 16.26 -16.63 -4.23
CA VAL A 9 15.88 -17.74 -3.36
C VAL A 9 14.42 -18.17 -3.59
N PHE A 10 13.50 -17.22 -3.85
CA PHE A 10 12.13 -17.52 -4.31
C PHE A 10 12.11 -18.22 -5.67
N LEU A 11 12.83 -17.67 -6.66
CA LEU A 11 12.90 -18.22 -8.02
C LEU A 11 13.53 -19.62 -8.07
N GLN A 12 14.50 -19.88 -7.20
CA GLN A 12 15.12 -21.21 -7.03
C GLN A 12 14.27 -22.17 -6.20
N GLN A 13 13.10 -21.74 -5.72
CA GLN A 13 12.22 -22.51 -4.83
C GLN A 13 12.94 -23.04 -3.57
N ASN A 14 13.92 -22.29 -3.08
CA ASN A 14 14.76 -22.67 -1.95
C ASN A 14 14.31 -22.00 -0.65
N ILE A 15 12.99 -21.99 -0.42
CA ILE A 15 12.37 -21.47 0.79
C ILE A 15 11.56 -22.59 1.42
N THR A 16 11.89 -22.90 2.66
CA THR A 16 11.13 -23.85 3.47
C THR A 16 10.18 -23.08 4.37
N TRP A 17 8.89 -23.39 4.27
CA TRP A 17 7.85 -22.85 5.13
C TRP A 17 7.50 -23.88 6.19
N VAL A 18 7.75 -23.55 7.46
CA VAL A 18 7.36 -24.41 8.58
C VAL A 18 5.93 -24.05 9.00
N ARG A 19 5.08 -25.06 9.14
CA ARG A 19 3.71 -24.91 9.65
C ARG A 19 3.57 -25.70 10.95
N PRO A 20 2.61 -25.34 11.84
CA PRO A 20 2.35 -26.10 13.05
C PRO A 20 2.13 -27.58 12.76
N GLU A 21 2.73 -28.45 13.57
CA GLU A 21 2.54 -29.89 13.48
C GLU A 21 1.08 -30.26 13.76
N GLN A 22 0.54 -31.23 13.02
CA GLN A 22 -0.80 -31.72 13.21
C GLN A 22 -0.74 -32.99 14.06
N THR A 23 -0.98 -32.82 15.37
CA THR A 23 -1.18 -33.93 16.30
C THR A 23 -2.66 -34.03 16.66
N PRO A 24 -3.15 -35.16 17.24
CA PRO A 24 -4.53 -35.27 17.70
C PRO A 24 -4.95 -34.20 18.74
N GLU A 25 -3.98 -33.53 19.37
CA GLU A 25 -4.19 -32.47 20.37
C GLU A 25 -4.04 -31.06 19.77
N SER A 26 -3.58 -30.96 18.52
CA SER A 26 -3.35 -29.68 17.84
C SER A 26 -4.64 -29.17 17.18
N PRO A 27 -4.86 -27.86 17.10
CA PRO A 27 -5.90 -27.29 16.25
C PRO A 27 -5.71 -27.72 14.79
N GLU A 28 -6.81 -27.88 14.07
CA GLU A 28 -6.79 -28.19 12.65
C GLU A 28 -6.05 -27.09 11.89
N ILE A 29 -5.42 -27.43 10.76
CA ILE A 29 -4.73 -26.45 9.90
C ILE A 29 -5.64 -25.26 9.53
N SER A 30 -6.96 -25.48 9.44
CA SER A 30 -7.96 -24.45 9.14
C SER A 30 -8.23 -23.48 10.27
N ASP A 31 -7.82 -23.80 11.50
CA ASP A 31 -8.07 -22.97 12.68
C ASP A 31 -7.00 -21.87 12.86
N TRP A 32 -5.92 -21.95 12.08
CA TRP A 32 -4.82 -21.00 12.10
C TRP A 32 -5.06 -19.86 11.11
N LEU A 33 -4.96 -18.63 11.61
CA LEU A 33 -4.80 -17.44 10.77
C LEU A 33 -3.32 -17.28 10.40
N ASN A 34 -3.01 -17.40 9.11
CA ASN A 34 -1.66 -17.41 8.56
C ASN A 34 -1.25 -16.00 8.15
N ILE A 35 -0.57 -15.29 9.06
CA ILE A 35 -0.08 -13.93 8.86
C ILE A 35 1.39 -13.97 8.45
N MET A 36 1.77 -13.26 7.39
CA MET A 36 3.16 -13.02 7.03
C MET A 36 3.50 -11.53 7.11
N THR A 37 4.66 -11.20 7.66
CA THR A 37 5.22 -9.85 7.60
C THR A 37 6.46 -9.87 6.71
N ILE A 38 6.53 -8.96 5.75
CA ILE A 38 7.66 -8.82 4.83
C ILE A 38 8.09 -7.36 4.76
N HIS A 39 9.40 -7.13 4.63
CA HIS A 39 9.98 -5.81 4.48
C HIS A 39 10.94 -5.82 3.29
N GLN A 40 10.40 -5.84 2.08
CA GLN A 40 11.10 -5.89 0.80
C GLN A 40 10.41 -4.96 -0.19
N ASN A 41 11.07 -4.57 -1.29
CA ASN A 41 10.40 -3.82 -2.35
C ASN A 41 9.20 -4.60 -2.89
N ARG A 42 8.07 -3.92 -3.09
CA ARG A 42 6.85 -4.46 -3.71
C ARG A 42 6.79 -4.19 -5.21
N VAL A 43 7.47 -3.12 -5.66
CA VAL A 43 7.52 -2.70 -7.07
C VAL A 43 8.91 -2.96 -7.63
N PHE A 44 8.97 -3.53 -8.84
CA PHE A 44 10.23 -3.72 -9.53
C PHE A 44 10.82 -2.37 -9.98
N HIS A 45 12.08 -2.15 -9.68
CA HIS A 45 12.83 -0.95 -9.99
C HIS A 45 13.99 -1.29 -10.95
N GLY A 46 14.14 -0.47 -11.99
CA GLY A 46 15.16 -0.67 -13.03
C GLY A 46 14.79 -1.78 -14.03
N SER A 47 15.76 -2.22 -14.82
CA SER A 47 15.55 -3.20 -15.89
C SER A 47 15.54 -4.67 -15.43
N GLY A 48 15.75 -4.93 -14.13
CA GLY A 48 15.88 -6.28 -13.58
C GLY A 48 14.64 -6.75 -12.82
N HIS A 49 14.21 -7.99 -13.06
CA HIS A 49 13.10 -8.65 -12.35
C HIS A 49 13.48 -9.21 -10.97
N THR A 50 14.51 -8.66 -10.32
CA THR A 50 15.03 -9.18 -9.05
C THR A 50 15.07 -8.15 -7.93
N SER A 51 14.68 -6.90 -8.20
CA SER A 51 14.75 -5.83 -7.20
C SER A 51 13.57 -5.83 -6.22
N ALA A 52 12.61 -6.73 -6.38
CA ALA A 52 11.38 -6.79 -5.60
C ALA A 52 10.89 -8.24 -5.47
N ILE A 53 9.92 -8.44 -4.59
CA ILE A 53 9.23 -9.72 -4.41
C ILE A 53 7.84 -9.62 -5.03
N ASP A 54 7.54 -10.52 -5.97
CA ASP A 54 6.21 -10.66 -6.56
C ASP A 54 5.28 -11.38 -5.58
N GLU A 55 4.05 -10.89 -5.42
CA GLU A 55 3.06 -11.49 -4.51
C GLU A 55 2.72 -12.94 -4.90
N ASN A 56 2.82 -13.30 -6.18
CA ASN A 56 2.57 -14.65 -6.66
C ASN A 56 3.61 -15.67 -6.20
N TRP A 57 4.77 -15.22 -5.71
CA TRP A 57 5.79 -16.11 -5.15
C TRP A 57 5.46 -16.51 -3.71
N LEU A 58 4.53 -15.80 -3.06
CA LEU A 58 4.14 -16.08 -1.70
C LEU A 58 3.17 -17.27 -1.63
N PRO A 59 3.22 -18.08 -0.56
CA PRO A 59 2.36 -19.23 -0.45
C PRO A 59 0.87 -18.86 -0.38
N ARG A 60 0.06 -19.51 -1.21
CA ARG A 60 -1.40 -19.32 -1.27
C ARG A 60 -2.17 -19.74 -0.02
N TRP A 61 -1.51 -20.42 0.93
CA TRP A 61 -2.12 -20.76 2.22
C TRP A 61 -2.08 -19.62 3.24
N LEU A 62 -1.41 -18.51 2.93
CA LEU A 62 -1.48 -17.29 3.72
C LEU A 62 -2.90 -16.72 3.71
N ASP A 63 -3.26 -16.03 4.78
CA ASP A 63 -4.54 -15.32 4.89
C ASP A 63 -4.35 -13.81 4.74
N LEU A 64 -3.24 -13.26 5.28
CA LEU A 64 -2.86 -11.87 5.07
C LEU A 64 -1.34 -11.65 5.13
N VAL A 65 -0.87 -10.63 4.42
CA VAL A 65 0.52 -10.19 4.33
C VAL A 65 0.62 -8.73 4.74
N VAL A 66 1.45 -8.42 5.73
CA VAL A 66 1.80 -7.04 6.09
C VAL A 66 3.11 -6.67 5.40
N TRP A 67 3.04 -5.74 4.43
CA TRP A 67 4.15 -5.28 3.62
C TRP A 67 4.70 -3.97 4.16
N GLY A 68 5.85 -4.03 4.84
CA GLY A 68 6.36 -2.94 5.67
C GLY A 68 7.45 -2.07 5.03
N HIS A 69 7.94 -2.39 3.82
CA HIS A 69 9.01 -1.61 3.19
C HIS A 69 8.50 -0.34 2.55
N GLU A 70 7.33 -0.38 1.93
CA GLU A 70 6.81 0.76 1.18
C GLU A 70 6.34 1.86 2.14
N HIS A 71 6.83 3.09 1.90
CA HIS A 71 6.54 4.24 2.75
C HIS A 71 5.17 4.86 2.49
N GLU A 72 4.66 4.66 1.27
CA GLU A 72 3.32 5.08 0.88
C GLU A 72 2.27 4.34 1.71
N CYS A 73 1.40 5.11 2.37
CA CYS A 73 0.27 4.55 3.09
C CYS A 73 -0.85 4.21 2.10
N LYS A 74 -1.06 2.91 1.83
CA LYS A 74 -2.21 2.43 1.05
C LYS A 74 -3.25 1.91 2.04
N LEU A 75 -4.27 2.72 2.25
CA LEU A 75 -5.52 2.27 2.85
C LEU A 75 -6.10 1.28 1.84
N GLY A 76 -6.27 0.01 2.20
CA GLY A 76 -6.90 -0.97 1.29
C GLY A 76 -8.27 -0.48 0.81
N ASP A 77 -8.97 -1.25 -0.06
CA ASP A 77 -10.34 -0.96 -0.50
C ASP A 77 -11.33 -0.93 0.69
N GLN A 78 -11.25 0.11 1.51
CA GLN A 78 -12.16 0.40 2.59
C GLN A 78 -13.21 1.33 1.99
N PRO A 79 -14.49 0.93 1.91
CA PRO A 79 -15.52 1.83 1.45
C PRO A 79 -15.48 3.10 2.32
N SER A 80 -15.37 4.25 1.65
CA SER A 80 -15.38 5.55 2.30
C SER A 80 -16.62 5.63 3.20
N SER A 81 -16.40 5.92 4.49
CA SER A 81 -17.36 5.96 5.60
C SER A 81 -17.65 4.61 6.31
N SER A 82 -17.00 4.45 7.47
CA SER A 82 -17.50 3.74 8.67
C SER A 82 -17.99 2.29 8.59
N SER A 83 -17.92 1.58 7.47
CA SER A 83 -18.25 0.14 7.45
C SER A 83 -16.99 -0.70 7.62
N ALA A 84 -16.76 -1.13 8.85
CA ALA A 84 -15.89 -2.24 9.19
C ALA A 84 -16.19 -3.46 8.32
N ALA A 85 -15.38 -3.75 7.31
CA ALA A 85 -15.48 -5.00 6.58
C ALA A 85 -14.95 -6.13 7.49
N HIS A 86 -15.87 -6.91 8.07
CA HIS A 86 -15.54 -8.20 8.68
C HIS A 86 -15.09 -9.14 7.57
N HIS A 87 -13.80 -9.50 7.55
CA HIS A 87 -13.28 -10.48 6.61
C HIS A 87 -13.40 -11.86 7.26
N ALA A 88 -14.34 -12.66 6.76
CA ALA A 88 -14.47 -14.07 7.10
C ALA A 88 -13.40 -14.88 6.35
N PRO A 89 -12.93 -16.01 6.89
CA PRO A 89 -11.98 -16.87 6.20
C PRO A 89 -12.54 -17.27 4.83
N ARG A 90 -11.77 -16.98 3.77
CA ARG A 90 -12.11 -17.42 2.42
C ARG A 90 -12.12 -18.94 2.40
N SER A 91 -13.20 -19.56 1.92
CA SER A 91 -13.17 -20.98 1.60
C SER A 91 -12.06 -21.20 0.57
N LYS A 92 -11.08 -22.05 0.86
CA LYS A 92 -9.94 -22.40 -0.01
C LYS A 92 -10.35 -23.07 -1.36
N ALA A 93 -11.61 -22.98 -1.74
CA ALA A 93 -12.25 -23.71 -2.84
C ALA A 93 -13.11 -22.84 -3.78
N GLY A 94 -13.10 -21.50 -3.68
CA GLY A 94 -13.98 -20.68 -4.52
C GLY A 94 -13.48 -19.26 -4.74
N GLY A 95 -12.89 -19.03 -5.92
CA GLY A 95 -12.53 -17.69 -6.39
C GLY A 95 -13.79 -16.85 -6.59
N ARG A 96 -13.87 -15.72 -5.88
CA ARG A 96 -14.85 -14.66 -6.15
C ARG A 96 -14.09 -13.49 -6.74
N SER A 97 -14.27 -13.27 -8.04
CA SER A 97 -13.81 -12.09 -8.75
C SER A 97 -14.39 -10.83 -8.10
N LYS A 98 -13.53 -9.91 -7.65
CA LYS A 98 -13.92 -8.57 -7.15
C LYS A 98 -14.67 -7.80 -8.25
N PRO A 99 -15.63 -6.92 -7.90
CA PRO A 99 -16.28 -6.06 -8.88
C PRO A 99 -15.25 -5.12 -9.52
N ARG A 100 -15.25 -5.12 -10.85
CA ARG A 100 -14.35 -4.35 -11.72
C ARG A 100 -14.54 -2.84 -11.46
N ALA A 101 -13.47 -2.16 -11.03
CA ALA A 101 -13.45 -0.70 -10.92
C ALA A 101 -13.69 -0.04 -12.29
N ARG A 102 -14.30 1.15 -12.28
CA ARG A 102 -14.58 1.93 -13.49
C ARG A 102 -13.25 2.34 -14.16
N LYS A 103 -13.29 2.42 -15.49
CA LYS A 103 -12.15 2.37 -16.42
C LYS A 103 -11.40 3.72 -16.57
N ASP A 104 -11.45 4.61 -15.58
CA ASP A 104 -11.00 6.00 -15.79
C ASP A 104 -9.73 6.39 -14.99
N ASP A 105 -9.15 5.49 -14.20
CA ASP A 105 -7.84 5.71 -13.56
C ASP A 105 -6.77 4.84 -14.25
N VAL A 106 -5.92 5.45 -15.07
CA VAL A 106 -4.77 4.80 -15.71
C VAL A 106 -3.59 4.84 -14.75
N ASP A 107 -3.55 3.86 -13.85
CA ASP A 107 -2.31 3.33 -13.30
C ASP A 107 -2.29 1.83 -13.62
N ASP A 108 -1.31 1.38 -14.40
CA ASP A 108 -1.12 0.00 -14.89
C ASP A 108 -0.74 -1.00 -13.77
N GLU A 109 -1.23 -0.82 -12.55
CA GLU A 109 -1.07 -1.77 -11.45
C GLU A 109 -2.30 -2.68 -11.42
N ALA A 110 -2.39 -3.59 -12.40
CA ALA A 110 -3.38 -4.65 -12.39
C ALA A 110 -3.30 -5.41 -11.06
N MET A 111 -4.29 -5.22 -10.19
CA MET A 111 -4.39 -5.87 -8.89
C MET A 111 -4.35 -7.39 -9.09
N GLN A 112 -3.21 -8.00 -8.79
CA GLN A 112 -2.98 -9.42 -9.02
C GLN A 112 -3.87 -10.23 -8.07
N GLU A 113 -4.56 -11.25 -8.61
CA GLU A 113 -5.55 -12.02 -7.84
C GLU A 113 -4.83 -13.02 -6.93
N THR A 114 -4.54 -12.60 -5.70
CA THR A 114 -3.99 -13.45 -4.64
C THR A 114 -5.10 -13.99 -3.73
N ASP A 115 -4.82 -15.13 -3.09
CA ASP A 115 -5.76 -15.78 -2.16
C ASP A 115 -5.77 -15.09 -0.77
N PHE A 116 -4.73 -14.29 -0.47
CA PHE A 116 -4.53 -13.54 0.77
C PHE A 116 -4.74 -12.03 0.57
N GLU A 117 -4.96 -11.29 1.66
CA GLU A 117 -5.00 -9.82 1.64
C GLU A 117 -3.60 -9.22 1.87
N VAL A 118 -3.27 -8.12 1.20
CA VAL A 118 -2.00 -7.41 1.40
C VAL A 118 -2.27 -6.05 2.04
N PHE A 119 -1.69 -5.83 3.21
CA PHE A 119 -1.71 -4.55 3.93
C PHE A 119 -0.39 -3.82 3.74
N GLN A 120 -0.44 -2.60 3.20
CA GLN A 120 0.69 -1.70 3.09
C GLN A 120 0.45 -0.45 3.98
N PRO A 121 0.76 -0.52 5.29
CA PRO A 121 0.44 0.53 6.25
C PRO A 121 1.18 1.85 6.01
N GLY A 122 2.32 1.81 5.28
CA GLY A 122 3.17 2.98 5.08
C GLY A 122 4.07 3.28 6.27
N SER A 123 4.84 4.36 6.15
CA SER A 123 5.73 4.87 7.19
C SER A 123 4.98 5.73 8.22
N SER A 124 5.64 6.03 9.35
CA SER A 124 5.14 6.99 10.35
C SER A 124 5.62 8.44 10.10
N CYS A 125 6.57 8.63 9.19
CA CYS A 125 7.09 9.94 8.80
C CYS A 125 7.54 9.93 7.34
N ALA A 126 7.52 11.11 6.72
CA ALA A 126 8.12 11.30 5.40
C ALA A 126 9.64 11.40 5.52
N ILE A 127 10.38 10.54 4.81
CA ILE A 127 11.85 10.61 4.69
C ILE A 127 12.31 11.10 3.31
N GLN A 128 11.40 11.12 2.33
CA GLN A 128 11.64 11.56 0.97
C GLN A 128 10.54 12.53 0.52
N LEU A 129 10.88 13.40 -0.44
CA LEU A 129 9.94 14.34 -1.06
C LEU A 129 9.29 13.71 -2.29
N SER A 130 8.49 12.67 -2.08
CA SER A 130 7.75 11.96 -3.12
C SER A 130 6.24 12.04 -2.87
N GLU A 131 5.46 11.85 -3.93
CA GLU A 131 4.00 11.80 -3.84
C GLU A 131 3.49 10.76 -2.83
N GLY A 132 4.06 9.55 -2.84
CA GLY A 132 3.70 8.49 -1.89
C GLY A 132 3.98 8.87 -0.43
N GLU A 133 5.00 9.69 -0.18
CA GLU A 133 5.32 10.19 1.17
C GLU A 133 4.38 11.30 1.64
N ALA A 134 3.74 12.02 0.72
CA ALA A 134 2.75 13.08 1.03
C ALA A 134 1.38 12.52 1.45
N ARG A 135 1.11 11.24 1.21
CA ARG A 135 -0.13 10.61 1.70
C ARG A 135 -0.26 10.70 3.22
N LYS A 136 -1.49 10.90 3.70
CA LYS A 136 -1.79 10.94 5.14
C LYS A 136 -1.36 9.63 5.80
N LYS A 137 -0.55 9.76 6.85
CA LYS A 137 0.03 8.62 7.57
C LYS A 137 -0.96 8.07 8.60
N HIS A 138 -0.99 6.75 8.73
CA HIS A 138 -1.86 6.02 9.64
C HIS A 138 -1.07 4.93 10.37
N PHE A 139 -1.56 4.51 11.53
CA PHE A 139 -1.25 3.17 12.05
C PHE A 139 -2.44 2.25 11.80
N MET A 140 -2.17 0.96 11.62
CA MET A 140 -3.19 -0.05 11.41
C MET A 140 -3.45 -0.82 12.69
N SER A 141 -4.70 -0.87 13.14
CA SER A 141 -5.18 -1.79 14.18
C SER A 141 -5.76 -3.03 13.51
N LEU A 142 -5.29 -4.22 13.90
CA LEU A 142 -5.78 -5.50 13.39
C LEU A 142 -6.47 -6.26 14.53
N ASP A 143 -7.79 -6.34 14.47
CA ASP A 143 -8.61 -7.08 15.43
C ASP A 143 -8.83 -8.50 14.89
N ILE A 144 -8.41 -9.53 15.63
CA ILE A 144 -8.46 -10.94 15.21
C ILE A 144 -9.37 -11.73 16.15
N GLN A 145 -10.28 -12.52 15.57
CA GLN A 145 -11.13 -13.45 16.29
C GLN A 145 -11.20 -14.79 15.53
N GLY A 146 -10.54 -15.81 16.07
CA GLY A 146 -10.30 -17.06 15.36
C GLY A 146 -9.51 -16.79 14.08
N THR A 147 -10.09 -17.14 12.93
CA THR A 147 -9.54 -16.85 11.60
C THR A 147 -10.17 -15.65 10.91
N SER A 148 -11.11 -14.97 11.57
CA SER A 148 -11.67 -13.72 11.05
C SER A 148 -10.88 -12.54 11.57
N TYR A 149 -10.77 -11.48 10.76
CA TYR A 149 -10.06 -10.28 11.16
C TYR A 149 -10.70 -9.01 10.60
N LYS A 150 -10.33 -7.88 11.20
CA LYS A 150 -10.71 -6.54 10.76
C LYS A 150 -9.50 -5.62 10.90
N ALA A 151 -9.10 -5.00 9.79
CA ALA A 151 -8.11 -3.94 9.77
C ALA A 151 -8.78 -2.57 9.84
N THR A 152 -8.30 -1.70 10.74
CA THR A 152 -8.74 -0.31 10.88
C THR A 152 -7.54 0.61 10.78
N TYR A 153 -7.57 1.58 9.88
CA TYR A 153 -6.52 2.59 9.75
C TYR A 153 -6.86 3.83 10.57
N ILE A 154 -5.97 4.22 11.47
CA ILE A 154 -6.15 5.35 12.37
C ILE A 154 -5.09 6.40 12.04
N PRO A 155 -5.50 7.63 11.64
CA PRO A 155 -4.55 8.65 11.22
C PRO A 155 -3.68 9.10 12.39
N PHE A 156 -2.40 9.34 12.12
CA PHE A 156 -1.56 10.00 13.12
C PHE A 156 -1.96 11.47 13.28
N SER A 157 -2.02 11.93 14.53
CA SER A 157 -2.37 13.32 14.86
C SER A 157 -1.19 14.30 14.82
N LYS A 158 0.05 13.80 14.88
CA LYS A 158 1.27 14.63 15.07
C LYS A 158 2.32 14.48 13.97
N VAL A 159 1.94 13.98 12.79
CA VAL A 159 2.87 13.93 11.65
C VAL A 159 2.96 15.31 11.03
N ARG A 160 4.19 15.76 10.74
CA ARG A 160 4.43 17.02 10.02
C ARG A 160 3.65 16.99 8.70
N PRO A 161 2.77 17.97 8.41
CA PRO A 161 2.08 18.01 7.14
C PRO A 161 3.06 18.09 5.98
N PHE A 162 2.78 17.32 4.93
CA PHE A 162 3.56 17.31 3.70
C PHE A 162 2.59 17.32 2.52
N ALA A 163 2.59 18.41 1.76
CA ALA A 163 1.83 18.53 0.50
C ALA A 163 2.77 18.31 -0.68
N PHE A 164 2.26 17.68 -1.73
CA PHE A 164 2.95 17.44 -2.98
C PHE A 164 1.98 17.67 -4.14
N GLU A 165 2.44 18.36 -5.18
CA GLU A 165 1.68 18.59 -6.41
C GLU A 165 2.64 18.54 -7.60
N THR A 166 2.27 17.81 -8.64
CA THR A 166 2.98 17.80 -9.93
C THR A 166 2.33 18.82 -10.85
N VAL A 167 3.10 19.78 -11.36
CA VAL A 167 2.60 20.80 -12.29
C VAL A 167 3.27 20.65 -13.64
N ALA A 168 2.47 20.42 -14.68
CA ALA A 168 2.93 20.49 -16.06
C ALA A 168 2.61 21.88 -16.64
N LEU A 169 3.63 22.67 -16.96
CA LEU A 169 3.46 24.06 -17.41
C LEU A 169 2.59 24.20 -18.66
N ARG A 170 2.61 23.20 -19.55
CA ARG A 170 1.79 23.17 -20.77
C ARG A 170 0.28 23.21 -20.48
N ASP A 171 -0.14 22.70 -19.32
CA ASP A 171 -1.55 22.64 -18.93
C ASP A 171 -2.05 23.98 -18.37
N HIS A 172 -1.14 24.94 -18.19
CA HIS A 172 -1.39 26.29 -17.65
C HIS A 172 -0.93 27.40 -18.61
N ALA A 173 -0.87 27.12 -19.91
CA ALA A 173 -0.44 28.10 -20.92
C ALA A 173 -1.32 29.36 -20.96
N ASP A 174 -2.58 29.25 -20.53
CA ASP A 174 -3.51 30.39 -20.43
C ASP A 174 -3.26 31.27 -19.18
N GLU A 175 -2.51 30.76 -18.19
CA GLU A 175 -2.22 31.45 -16.92
C GLU A 175 -0.77 31.96 -16.83
N ILE A 176 0.13 31.41 -17.65
CA ILE A 176 1.57 31.68 -17.60
C ILE A 176 2.01 32.30 -18.92
N ASP A 177 2.53 33.52 -18.86
CA ASP A 177 3.18 34.16 -20.00
C ASP A 177 4.58 33.54 -20.20
N ALA A 178 4.79 32.87 -21.32
CA ALA A 178 6.05 32.22 -21.66
C ALA A 178 7.21 33.21 -21.86
N GLU A 179 6.91 34.48 -22.16
CA GLU A 179 7.90 35.52 -22.40
C GLU A 179 8.23 36.33 -21.12
N ASP A 180 7.50 36.14 -20.02
CA ASP A 180 7.74 36.80 -18.73
C ASP A 180 8.05 35.79 -17.61
N PRO A 181 9.33 35.60 -17.25
CA PRO A 181 9.72 34.72 -16.14
C PRO A 181 9.03 35.04 -14.80
N ARG A 182 8.60 36.29 -14.58
CA ARG A 182 7.87 36.69 -13.36
C ARG A 182 6.45 36.16 -13.31
N SER A 183 5.84 35.91 -14.47
CA SER A 183 4.51 35.28 -14.56
C SER A 183 4.56 33.86 -13.98
N LEU A 184 5.58 33.08 -14.35
CA LEU A 184 5.83 31.74 -13.80
C LEU A 184 6.07 31.78 -12.28
N GLU A 185 6.92 32.70 -11.80
CA GLU A 185 7.20 32.86 -10.37
C GLU A 185 5.93 33.19 -9.57
N THR A 186 5.09 34.09 -10.11
CA THR A 186 3.81 34.48 -9.49
C THR A 186 2.86 33.29 -9.42
N PHE A 187 2.75 32.52 -10.51
CA PHE A 187 1.91 31.33 -10.57
C PHE A 187 2.36 30.28 -9.54
N LEU A 188 3.66 29.97 -9.48
CA LEU A 188 4.21 28.97 -8.57
C LEU A 188 4.11 29.40 -7.11
N THR A 189 4.34 30.69 -6.82
CA THR A 189 4.15 31.26 -5.48
C THR A 189 2.71 31.07 -5.01
N ARG A 190 1.73 31.41 -5.85
CA ARG A 190 0.30 31.22 -5.55
C ARG A 190 -0.03 29.74 -5.29
N LYS A 191 0.52 28.81 -6.08
CA LYS A 191 0.35 27.36 -5.87
C LYS A 191 0.90 26.91 -4.51
N ILE A 192 2.10 27.37 -4.14
CA ILE A 192 2.71 27.06 -2.85
C ILE A 192 1.85 27.60 -1.69
N GLU A 193 1.37 28.83 -1.79
CA GLU A 193 0.48 29.42 -0.78
C GLU A 193 -0.82 28.63 -0.61
N GLN A 194 -1.42 28.18 -1.72
CA GLN A 194 -2.60 27.32 -1.71
C GLN A 194 -2.33 25.98 -1.02
N MET A 195 -1.20 25.34 -1.31
CA MET A 195 -0.81 24.08 -0.66
C MET A 195 -0.61 24.27 0.85
N ILE A 196 0.07 25.34 1.27
CA ILE A 196 0.30 25.68 2.68
C ILE A 196 -1.03 25.89 3.41
N ALA A 197 -1.94 26.67 2.81
CA ALA A 197 -3.26 26.91 3.38
C ALA A 197 -4.09 25.62 3.47
N GLY A 198 -4.02 24.76 2.44
CA GLY A 198 -4.72 23.49 2.39
C GLY A 198 -4.34 22.55 3.53
N VAL A 199 -3.04 22.42 3.83
CA VAL A 199 -2.59 21.56 4.94
C VAL A 199 -2.90 22.15 6.31
N ALA A 200 -2.83 23.48 6.48
CA ALA A 200 -3.14 24.14 7.74
C ALA A 200 -4.61 23.92 8.17
N GLY A 201 -5.54 23.89 7.22
CA GLY A 201 -6.97 23.67 7.48
C GLY A 201 -7.37 22.24 7.86
N THR A 202 -6.50 21.25 7.67
CA THR A 202 -6.79 19.83 7.97
C THR A 202 -6.37 19.39 9.39
N SER A 203 -5.87 20.33 10.19
CA SER A 203 -5.31 20.10 11.53
C SER A 203 -6.34 20.04 12.67
N GLY A 204 -7.65 19.96 12.36
CA GLY A 204 -8.77 20.01 13.31
C GLY A 204 -9.25 18.64 13.77
#